data_AF-A0A3B9H140-F1
#
_entry.id   AF-A0A3B9H140-F1
#
_cell.length_a   1.000
_cell.length_b   1.000
_cell.length_c   1.000
_cell.angle_alpha   90.00
_cell.angle_beta   90.00
_cell.angle_gamma   90.00
#
_symmetry.space_group_name_H-M   'P 1'
#
loop_
_entity.id
_entity.type
_entity.pdbx_description
1 polymer ?
#
loop_
_entity_poly.entity_id
_entity_poly.type
_entity_poly.pdbx_seq_one_letter_code
_entity_poly.pdbx_strand_id
1 'polypeptide(L)'
;SPLIRRAILLTRQLIGFPRHLSQHVGGFVLTQGPLTETVPIGNAAMDKRTFIEWDKDDINALGIMKVDVLALGMLTCIRKAFDMLESHKGTHHTLASIPPDDTPTYDMLCRADSIGVFQVESRAQMAMLPRLRPRVFYDLVIEVAIVRPGPIQGNMVHPYLRRRNGTEPVRFPSPAPEHGPPDELERILERTKGVPLFQEQAMQIAIDAAKFTPDEANGLRRAMATFRHLGTIHNYEEMLVSRLIGRGYDPVFARSCYEQIKGFGEYGFPESHAASFALLVYVSSWLKCHHPDIFCAAILNSQPMGFYAPAQLARDAQEHGVEIRPVDVNHSDWDNTLEPADDDSGLFAVRLGFRQVDGLKQADMEQLMVHRAGGYDSPDA
;
A
#
# COMPACT_ATOMS: atom_id res chain seq x y z
N SER A 1 -30.98 31.03 -9.67
CA SER A 1 -32.02 30.62 -8.69
C SER A 1 -31.71 31.19 -7.31
N PRO A 2 -32.62 31.97 -6.69
CA PRO A 2 -32.46 32.48 -5.32
C PRO A 2 -32.27 31.39 -4.26
N LEU A 3 -32.89 30.22 -4.45
CA LEU A 3 -32.74 29.06 -3.56
C LEU A 3 -31.32 28.50 -3.60
N ILE A 4 -30.72 28.37 -4.80
CA ILE A 4 -29.33 27.92 -4.95
C ILE A 4 -28.37 28.91 -4.28
N ARG A 5 -28.60 30.23 -4.44
CA ARG A 5 -27.79 31.26 -3.78
C ARG A 5 -27.87 31.16 -2.26
N ARG A 6 -29.07 30.97 -1.70
CA ARG A 6 -29.29 30.77 -0.26
C ARG A 6 -28.62 29.49 0.24
N ALA A 7 -28.75 28.39 -0.50
CA ALA A 7 -28.08 27.13 -0.17
C ALA A 7 -26.56 27.29 -0.12
N ILE A 8 -25.94 27.91 -1.14
CA ILE A 8 -24.49 28.15 -1.17
C ILE A 8 -24.03 29.02 0.00
N LEU A 9 -24.79 30.07 0.36
CA LEU A 9 -24.46 30.92 1.50
C LEU A 9 -24.47 30.15 2.83
N LEU A 10 -25.51 29.35 3.07
CA LEU A 10 -25.61 28.53 4.28
C LEU A 10 -24.54 27.42 4.28
N THR A 11 -24.30 26.77 3.15
CA THR A 11 -23.24 25.76 3.02
C THR A 11 -21.88 26.36 3.37
N ARG A 12 -21.55 27.57 2.88
CA ARG A 12 -20.28 28.24 3.23
C ARG A 12 -20.15 28.53 4.72
N GLN A 13 -21.24 28.81 5.41
CA GLN A 13 -21.23 29.02 6.87
C GLN A 13 -21.07 27.70 7.65
N LEU A 14 -21.47 26.56 7.07
CA LEU A 14 -21.39 25.25 7.71
C LEU A 14 -20.08 24.49 7.39
N ILE A 15 -19.35 24.89 6.35
CA ILE A 15 -18.05 24.29 6.01
C ILE A 15 -17.07 24.50 7.18
N GLY A 16 -16.51 23.40 7.68
CA GLY A 16 -15.58 23.40 8.82
C GLY A 16 -16.25 23.27 10.18
N PHE A 17 -17.58 23.33 10.27
CA PHE A 17 -18.28 23.11 11.53
C PHE A 17 -18.28 21.60 11.89
N PRO A 18 -17.86 21.20 13.11
CA PRO A 18 -17.83 19.80 13.50
C PRO A 18 -19.25 19.21 13.55
N ARG A 19 -19.44 18.04 12.93
CA ARG A 19 -20.75 17.37 12.85
C ARG A 19 -21.00 16.41 14.00
N HIS A 20 -19.99 15.62 14.36
CA HIS A 20 -20.02 14.63 15.44
C HIS A 20 -18.58 14.26 15.81
N LEU A 21 -18.40 13.73 17.02
CA LEU A 21 -17.15 13.09 17.42
C LEU A 21 -17.06 11.72 16.74
N SER A 22 -15.94 11.46 16.09
CA SER A 22 -15.63 10.16 15.48
C SER A 22 -14.28 9.69 15.98
N GLN A 23 -14.06 8.38 15.95
CA GLN A 23 -12.83 7.76 16.45
C GLN A 23 -11.80 7.67 15.32
N HIS A 24 -10.54 7.97 15.64
CA HIS A 24 -9.43 7.68 14.74
C HIS A 24 -9.26 6.17 14.61
N VAL A 25 -9.22 5.67 13.39
CA VAL A 25 -9.07 4.24 13.11
C VAL A 25 -7.62 3.83 13.45
N GLY A 26 -7.44 3.21 14.61
CA GLY A 26 -6.17 2.61 15.03
C GLY A 26 -5.29 3.46 15.94
N GLY A 27 -5.66 4.69 16.31
CA GLY A 27 -4.82 5.55 17.16
C GLY A 27 -4.98 5.21 18.64
N PHE A 28 -3.89 4.81 19.30
CA PHE A 28 -3.81 4.59 20.75
C PHE A 28 -2.89 5.62 21.37
N VAL A 29 -3.25 6.06 22.58
CA VAL A 29 -2.52 7.08 23.33
C VAL A 29 -2.03 6.45 24.63
N LEU A 30 -0.76 6.71 24.97
CA LEU A 30 -0.12 6.21 26.18
C LEU A 30 0.42 7.38 27.00
N THR A 31 0.03 7.42 28.27
CA THR A 31 0.51 8.38 29.27
C THR A 31 1.24 7.64 30.38
N GLN A 32 2.15 8.33 31.09
CA GLN A 32 2.88 7.75 32.22
C GLN A 32 1.97 7.49 33.43
N GLY A 33 1.00 8.39 33.68
CA GLY A 33 -0.03 8.25 34.70
C GLY A 33 -1.40 7.90 34.12
N PRO A 34 -2.43 7.76 34.97
CA PRO A 34 -3.80 7.52 34.53
C PRO A 34 -4.28 8.58 33.52
N LEU A 35 -4.80 8.12 32.38
CA LEU A 35 -5.24 9.02 31.30
C LEU A 35 -6.34 10.00 31.75
N THR A 36 -7.18 9.58 32.70
CA THR A 36 -8.25 10.39 33.32
C THR A 36 -7.73 11.61 34.09
N GLU A 37 -6.46 11.63 34.49
CA GLU A 37 -5.84 12.78 35.15
C GLU A 37 -5.34 13.82 34.12
N THR A 38 -5.29 13.45 32.84
CA THR A 38 -4.78 14.27 31.75
C THR A 38 -5.90 14.81 30.86
N VAL A 39 -6.85 13.96 30.48
CA VAL A 39 -7.91 14.30 29.52
C VAL A 39 -9.23 13.57 29.85
N PRO A 40 -10.39 14.20 29.62
CA PRO A 40 -11.67 13.50 29.69
C PRO A 40 -11.72 12.28 28.76
N ILE A 41 -12.31 11.19 29.26
CA ILE A 41 -12.47 9.94 28.52
C ILE A 41 -13.96 9.68 28.27
N GLY A 42 -14.33 9.52 27.00
CA GLY A 42 -15.67 9.13 26.56
C GLY A 42 -15.75 7.66 26.19
N ASN A 43 -16.96 7.09 26.28
CA ASN A 43 -17.24 5.75 25.76
C ASN A 43 -17.54 5.81 24.26
N ALA A 44 -16.90 4.93 23.50
CA ALA A 44 -17.18 4.72 22.09
C ALA A 44 -18.55 4.04 21.87
N ALA A 45 -19.03 4.08 20.62
CA ALA A 45 -20.21 3.32 20.22
C ALA A 45 -20.00 1.80 20.26
N MET A 46 -18.76 1.33 20.11
CA MET A 46 -18.41 -0.08 20.28
C MET A 46 -18.22 -0.40 21.76
N ASP A 47 -18.78 -1.53 22.19
CA ASP A 47 -18.62 -2.00 23.57
C ASP A 47 -17.13 -2.14 23.94
N LYS A 48 -16.80 -1.77 25.18
CA LYS A 48 -15.44 -1.80 25.75
C LYS A 48 -14.40 -0.95 25.02
N ARG A 49 -14.82 0.05 24.23
CA ARG A 49 -13.91 1.06 23.66
C ARG A 49 -14.13 2.43 24.28
N THR A 50 -13.05 3.15 24.45
CA THR A 50 -13.04 4.53 24.93
C THR A 50 -12.28 5.43 23.97
N PHE A 51 -12.52 6.74 24.04
CA PHE A 51 -11.81 7.75 23.27
C PHE A 51 -11.53 8.98 24.14
N ILE A 52 -10.60 9.82 23.70
CA ILE A 52 -10.30 11.12 24.29
C ILE A 52 -10.76 12.22 23.33
N GLU A 53 -11.02 13.41 23.85
CA GLU A 53 -11.57 14.52 23.05
C GLU A 53 -10.52 15.21 22.15
N TRP A 54 -9.23 15.01 22.45
CA TRP A 54 -8.11 15.59 21.72
C TRP A 54 -7.82 14.88 20.42
N ASP A 55 -7.49 15.66 19.39
CA ASP A 55 -7.10 15.13 18.10
C ASP A 55 -5.60 14.82 18.01
N LYS A 56 -5.13 14.39 16.84
CA LYS A 56 -3.72 14.03 16.64
C LYS A 56 -2.75 15.20 16.88
N ASP A 57 -3.19 16.43 16.58
CA ASP A 57 -2.36 17.62 16.61
C ASP A 57 -2.24 18.13 18.05
N ASP A 58 -3.31 18.04 18.82
CA ASP A 58 -3.32 18.26 20.28
C ASP A 58 -2.37 17.28 21.00
N ILE A 59 -2.47 15.98 20.68
CA ILE A 59 -1.62 14.94 21.27
C ILE A 59 -0.14 15.17 20.97
N ASN A 60 0.17 15.57 19.73
CA ASN A 60 1.52 15.92 19.34
C ASN A 60 2.02 17.19 20.04
N ALA A 61 1.18 18.22 20.19
CA ALA A 61 1.52 19.45 20.89
C ALA A 61 1.85 19.21 22.37
N LEU A 62 1.16 18.26 23.00
CA LEU A 62 1.38 17.86 24.39
C LEU A 62 2.54 16.87 24.57
N GLY A 63 3.17 16.40 23.47
CA GLY A 63 4.25 15.43 23.51
C GLY A 63 3.82 14.06 24.04
N ILE A 64 2.53 13.72 23.93
CA ILE A 64 1.99 12.46 24.41
C ILE A 64 2.30 11.36 23.39
N MET A 65 2.69 10.18 23.89
CA MET A 65 3.01 9.04 23.03
C MET A 65 1.75 8.53 22.34
N LYS A 66 1.83 8.44 21.01
CA LYS A 66 0.78 7.89 20.16
C LYS A 66 1.33 6.67 19.41
N VAL A 67 0.53 5.60 19.34
CA VAL A 67 0.82 4.41 18.53
C VAL A 67 -0.38 4.14 17.61
N ASP A 68 -0.13 4.02 16.32
CA ASP A 68 -1.16 3.60 15.36
C ASP A 68 -1.09 2.08 15.13
N VAL A 69 -2.17 1.38 15.49
CA VAL A 69 -2.37 -0.05 15.22
C VAL A 69 -3.35 -0.18 14.06
N LEU A 70 -2.78 -0.27 12.86
CA LEU A 70 -3.53 -0.38 11.61
C LEU A 70 -3.74 -1.86 11.25
N ALA A 71 -4.99 -2.21 10.91
CA ALA A 71 -5.30 -3.51 10.38
C ALA A 71 -5.08 -3.52 8.86
N LEU A 72 -4.14 -4.33 8.39
CA LEU A 72 -3.89 -4.53 6.97
C LEU A 72 -4.39 -5.91 6.55
N GLY A 73 -5.48 -5.96 5.78
CA GLY A 73 -6.13 -7.22 5.38
C GLY A 73 -5.17 -8.22 4.71
N MET A 74 -4.18 -7.72 3.95
CA MET A 74 -3.18 -8.57 3.32
C MET A 74 -2.29 -9.33 4.32
N LEU A 75 -2.01 -8.78 5.50
CA LEU A 75 -1.28 -9.51 6.53
C LEU A 75 -2.11 -10.69 7.06
N THR A 76 -3.43 -10.50 7.20
CA THR A 76 -4.35 -11.60 7.53
C THR A 76 -4.37 -12.66 6.44
N CYS A 77 -4.42 -12.25 5.17
CA CYS A 77 -4.35 -13.15 4.02
C CYS A 77 -3.06 -13.98 4.03
N ILE A 78 -1.90 -13.33 4.13
CA ILE A 78 -0.60 -14.01 4.16
C ILE A 78 -0.50 -14.97 5.34
N ARG A 79 -0.94 -14.56 6.54
CA ARG A 79 -0.98 -15.46 7.71
C ARG A 79 -1.83 -16.69 7.43
N LYS A 80 -3.08 -16.52 6.96
CA LYS A 80 -3.97 -17.64 6.62
C LYS A 80 -3.36 -18.55 5.56
N ALA A 81 -2.67 -17.97 4.57
CA ALA A 81 -1.98 -18.74 3.53
C ALA A 81 -0.80 -19.55 4.09
N PHE A 82 -0.01 -18.99 5.01
CA PHE A 82 1.06 -19.73 5.69
C PHE A 82 0.52 -20.86 6.57
N ASP A 83 -0.56 -20.60 7.33
CA ASP A 83 -1.23 -21.63 8.15
C ASP A 83 -1.71 -22.80 7.26
N MET A 84 -2.30 -22.50 6.10
CA MET A 84 -2.75 -23.49 5.12
C MET A 84 -1.59 -24.22 4.43
N LEU A 85 -0.48 -23.54 4.14
CA LEU A 85 0.71 -24.18 3.58
C LEU A 85 1.31 -25.20 4.54
N GLU A 86 1.36 -24.87 5.82
CA GLU A 86 1.84 -25.78 6.84
C GLU A 86 0.90 -26.97 6.99
N SER A 87 -0.42 -26.75 7.09
CA SER A 87 -1.37 -27.84 7.34
C SER A 87 -1.61 -28.76 6.13
N HIS A 88 -1.56 -28.23 4.89
CA HIS A 88 -1.87 -29.01 3.69
C HIS A 88 -0.63 -29.47 2.91
N LYS A 89 0.46 -28.69 2.91
CA LYS A 89 1.68 -28.99 2.14
C LYS A 89 2.88 -29.32 3.04
N GLY A 90 2.75 -29.21 4.36
CA GLY A 90 3.83 -29.48 5.31
C GLY A 90 4.98 -28.48 5.23
N THR A 91 4.76 -27.33 4.59
CA THR A 91 5.78 -26.30 4.36
C THR A 91 5.51 -25.10 5.25
N HIS A 92 6.43 -24.82 6.18
CA HIS A 92 6.33 -23.67 7.06
C HIS A 92 7.12 -22.47 6.49
N HIS A 93 6.43 -21.34 6.32
CA HIS A 93 7.03 -20.09 5.89
C HIS A 93 6.68 -18.92 6.81
N THR A 94 7.62 -18.00 6.92
CA THR A 94 7.45 -16.63 7.43
C THR A 94 7.79 -15.63 6.32
N LEU A 95 7.46 -14.34 6.53
CA LEU A 95 7.84 -13.26 5.61
C LEU A 95 9.34 -13.24 5.28
N ALA A 96 10.20 -13.67 6.22
CA ALA A 96 11.66 -13.67 6.05
C ALA A 96 12.20 -14.94 5.37
N SER A 97 11.40 -16.01 5.28
CA SER A 97 11.85 -17.31 4.74
C SER A 97 11.45 -17.56 3.30
N ILE A 98 10.59 -16.70 2.72
CA ILE A 98 10.21 -16.84 1.32
C ILE A 98 11.46 -16.68 0.45
N PRO A 99 11.70 -17.59 -0.53
CA PRO A 99 12.88 -17.50 -1.38
C PRO A 99 12.96 -16.13 -2.06
N PRO A 100 14.07 -15.39 -1.95
CA PRO A 100 14.26 -14.16 -2.69
C PRO A 100 14.51 -14.45 -4.16
N ASP A 101 14.32 -13.42 -5.00
CA ASP A 101 14.70 -13.41 -6.40
C ASP A 101 14.09 -14.54 -7.28
N ASP A 102 12.88 -14.97 -6.96
CA ASP A 102 12.18 -16.03 -7.68
C ASP A 102 11.72 -15.58 -9.09
N THR A 103 12.31 -16.18 -10.12
CA THR A 103 12.05 -15.83 -11.52
C THR A 103 10.59 -16.05 -11.95
N PRO A 104 9.94 -17.20 -11.64
CA PRO A 104 8.52 -17.41 -11.92
C PRO A 104 7.61 -16.30 -11.36
N THR A 105 7.84 -15.89 -10.10
CA THR A 105 7.08 -14.80 -9.46
C THR A 105 7.21 -13.49 -10.24
N TYR A 106 8.43 -13.13 -10.65
CA TYR A 106 8.65 -11.95 -11.47
C TYR A 106 8.07 -12.06 -12.88
N ASP A 107 8.12 -13.25 -13.50
CA ASP A 107 7.52 -13.47 -14.81
C ASP A 107 5.99 -13.33 -14.77
N MET A 108 5.34 -13.82 -13.72
CA MET A 108 3.91 -13.60 -13.47
C MET A 108 3.61 -12.09 -13.38
N LEU A 109 4.35 -11.36 -12.55
CA LEU A 109 4.21 -9.91 -12.43
C LEU A 109 4.46 -9.19 -13.76
N CYS A 110 5.48 -9.58 -14.54
CA CYS A 110 5.74 -8.98 -15.85
C CYS A 110 4.58 -9.15 -16.84
N ARG A 111 3.74 -10.16 -16.69
CA ARG A 111 2.52 -10.36 -17.49
C ARG A 111 1.31 -9.57 -16.99
N ALA A 112 1.49 -8.75 -15.95
CA ALA A 112 0.42 -8.06 -15.22
C ALA A 112 -0.58 -9.02 -14.56
N ASP A 113 -0.15 -10.23 -14.24
CA ASP A 113 -0.99 -11.22 -13.57
C ASP A 113 -0.93 -11.00 -12.06
N SER A 114 -1.64 -9.96 -11.61
CA SER A 114 -1.56 -9.44 -10.25
C SER A 114 -2.91 -9.23 -9.58
N ILE A 115 -3.99 -9.84 -10.10
CA ILE A 115 -5.30 -9.83 -9.43
C ILE A 115 -5.14 -10.38 -8.00
N GLY A 116 -5.61 -9.64 -7.01
CA GLY A 116 -5.50 -9.97 -5.58
C GLY A 116 -4.13 -9.69 -4.95
N VAL A 117 -3.08 -9.42 -5.74
CA VAL A 117 -1.73 -9.14 -5.24
C VAL A 117 -1.70 -7.74 -4.61
N PHE A 118 -1.03 -7.64 -3.45
CA PHE A 118 -1.00 -6.39 -2.70
C PHE A 118 -0.43 -5.23 -3.50
N GLN A 119 -1.06 -4.04 -3.43
CA GLN A 119 -0.64 -2.77 -4.04
C GLN A 119 -0.56 -2.72 -5.57
N VAL A 120 -0.32 -3.83 -6.27
CA VAL A 120 -0.07 -3.87 -7.71
C VAL A 120 -1.23 -4.48 -8.53
N GLU A 121 -2.40 -4.63 -7.92
CA GLU A 121 -3.61 -5.18 -8.56
C GLU A 121 -4.50 -4.14 -9.27
N SER A 122 -4.27 -2.84 -9.04
CA SER A 122 -5.06 -1.78 -9.68
C SER A 122 -4.77 -1.69 -11.17
N ARG A 123 -5.74 -1.22 -11.98
CA ARG A 123 -5.55 -1.08 -13.45
C ARG A 123 -4.30 -0.29 -13.85
N ALA A 124 -3.99 0.77 -13.12
CA ALA A 124 -2.83 1.62 -13.40
C ALA A 124 -1.51 0.88 -13.10
N GLN A 125 -1.49 0.08 -12.03
CA GLN A 125 -0.34 -0.76 -11.66
C GLN A 125 -0.19 -1.94 -12.62
N MET A 126 -1.26 -2.65 -12.94
CA MET A 126 -1.26 -3.71 -13.95
C MET A 126 -0.79 -3.21 -15.32
N ALA A 127 -1.12 -1.97 -15.71
CA ALA A 127 -0.61 -1.38 -16.95
C ALA A 127 0.88 -0.98 -16.87
N MET A 128 1.42 -0.78 -15.67
CA MET A 128 2.82 -0.43 -15.43
C MET A 128 3.72 -1.68 -15.42
N LEU A 129 3.27 -2.77 -14.80
CA LEU A 129 4.02 -4.01 -14.65
C LEU A 129 4.70 -4.53 -15.94
N PRO A 130 4.05 -4.62 -17.13
CA PRO A 130 4.69 -5.08 -18.37
C PRO A 130 5.68 -4.07 -18.96
N ARG A 131 5.58 -2.80 -18.56
CA ARG A 131 6.47 -1.71 -18.98
C ARG A 131 7.70 -1.64 -18.08
N LEU A 132 7.50 -1.82 -16.77
CA LEU A 132 8.57 -1.88 -15.78
C LEU A 132 9.36 -3.19 -15.92
N ARG A 133 8.67 -4.33 -16.06
CA ARG A 133 9.28 -5.68 -16.06
C ARG A 133 10.16 -5.89 -14.83
N PRO A 134 9.57 -6.04 -13.63
CA PRO A 134 10.35 -6.27 -12.41
C PRO A 134 11.15 -7.58 -12.53
N ARG A 135 12.41 -7.54 -12.08
CA ARG A 135 13.38 -8.65 -12.10
C ARG A 135 14.17 -8.80 -10.80
N VAL A 136 14.15 -7.77 -9.95
CA VAL A 136 14.75 -7.79 -8.62
C VAL A 136 13.83 -7.11 -7.62
N PHE A 137 14.04 -7.36 -6.32
CA PHE A 137 13.20 -6.80 -5.25
C PHE A 137 13.04 -5.28 -5.36
N TYR A 138 14.12 -4.57 -5.68
CA TYR A 138 14.09 -3.11 -5.78
C TYR A 138 13.17 -2.58 -6.88
N ASP A 139 12.86 -3.38 -7.90
CA ASP A 139 11.91 -3.00 -8.92
C ASP A 139 10.49 -2.91 -8.36
N LEU A 140 10.15 -3.76 -7.41
CA LEU A 140 8.86 -3.70 -6.72
C LEU A 140 8.77 -2.47 -5.83
N VAL A 141 9.88 -2.06 -5.20
CA VAL A 141 9.97 -0.79 -4.46
C VAL A 141 9.61 0.39 -5.37
N ILE A 142 10.12 0.37 -6.59
CA ILE A 142 9.81 1.39 -7.60
C ILE A 142 8.37 1.27 -8.10
N GLU A 143 7.85 0.07 -8.37
CA GLU A 143 6.47 -0.15 -8.83
C GLU A 143 5.44 0.45 -7.86
N VAL A 144 5.63 0.22 -6.55
CA VAL A 144 4.73 0.76 -5.51
C VAL A 144 4.80 2.30 -5.45
N ALA A 145 5.94 2.89 -5.83
CA ALA A 145 6.16 4.33 -5.77
C ALA A 145 5.79 5.07 -7.07
N ILE A 146 5.97 4.46 -8.24
CA ILE A 146 5.99 5.16 -9.53
C ILE A 146 4.59 5.51 -10.06
N VAL A 147 3.57 4.72 -9.73
CA VAL A 147 2.19 4.95 -10.17
C VAL A 147 1.44 5.85 -9.19
N ARG A 148 1.86 7.13 -9.14
CA ARG A 148 1.33 8.13 -8.20
C ARG A 148 1.26 9.52 -8.83
N PRO A 149 0.40 10.43 -8.32
CA PRO A 149 0.27 11.78 -8.85
C PRO A 149 1.61 12.54 -8.95
N GLY A 150 2.47 12.47 -7.93
CA GLY A 150 3.78 13.14 -7.91
C GLY A 150 4.69 12.75 -9.09
N PRO A 151 5.14 11.48 -9.20
CA PRO A 151 5.93 11.01 -10.33
C PRO A 151 5.30 11.23 -11.72
N ILE A 152 3.97 11.13 -11.83
CA ILE A 152 3.24 11.36 -13.08
C ILE A 152 3.29 12.84 -13.48
N GLN A 153 2.96 13.75 -12.56
CA GLN A 153 2.98 15.20 -12.80
C GLN A 153 4.41 15.72 -13.01
N GLY A 154 5.40 15.14 -12.32
CA GLY A 154 6.82 15.45 -12.50
C GLY A 154 7.43 14.91 -13.80
N ASN A 155 6.65 14.25 -14.67
CA ASN A 155 7.10 13.65 -15.93
C ASN A 155 8.30 12.68 -15.76
N MET A 156 8.33 11.94 -14.66
CA MET A 156 9.49 11.11 -14.27
C MET A 156 9.36 9.65 -14.69
N VAL A 157 8.12 9.18 -14.84
CA VAL A 157 7.79 7.80 -15.21
C VAL A 157 8.43 7.43 -16.55
N HIS A 158 8.28 8.27 -17.56
CA HIS A 158 8.79 7.99 -18.91
C HIS A 158 10.32 7.98 -18.99
N PRO A 159 11.06 8.98 -18.47
CA PRO A 159 12.52 8.93 -18.38
C PRO A 159 13.04 7.68 -17.68
N TYR A 160 12.47 7.33 -16.52
CA TYR A 160 12.89 6.15 -15.78
C TYR A 160 12.71 4.86 -16.60
N LEU A 161 11.52 4.66 -17.19
CA LEU A 161 11.24 3.49 -18.02
C LEU A 161 12.13 3.42 -19.26
N ARG A 162 12.41 4.55 -19.93
CA ARG A 162 13.29 4.56 -21.10
C ARG A 162 14.72 4.13 -20.76
N ARG A 163 15.25 4.62 -19.64
CA ARG A 163 16.60 4.29 -19.16
C ARG A 163 16.68 2.86 -18.67
N ARG A 164 15.66 2.41 -17.96
CA ARG A 164 15.52 1.03 -17.52
C ARG A 164 15.49 0.04 -18.69
N ASN A 165 14.73 0.36 -19.74
CA ASN A 165 14.61 -0.48 -20.93
C ASN A 165 15.79 -0.32 -21.91
N GLY A 166 16.83 0.46 -21.57
CA GLY A 166 18.00 0.67 -22.42
C GLY A 166 17.74 1.51 -23.69
N THR A 167 16.55 2.10 -23.82
CA THR A 167 16.20 2.98 -24.94
C THR A 167 16.82 4.38 -24.82
N GLU A 168 17.26 4.75 -23.62
CA GLU A 168 17.98 5.97 -23.31
C GLU A 168 19.18 5.60 -22.41
N PRO A 169 20.40 6.11 -22.64
CA PRO A 169 21.51 5.87 -21.75
C PRO A 169 21.22 6.47 -20.36
N VAL A 170 21.62 5.78 -19.31
CA VAL A 170 21.54 6.34 -17.94
C VAL A 170 22.47 7.54 -17.87
N ARG A 171 21.91 8.69 -17.54
CA ARG A 171 22.65 9.93 -17.30
C ARG A 171 22.28 10.47 -15.93
N PHE A 172 23.30 10.84 -15.17
CA PHE A 172 23.13 11.50 -13.90
C PHE A 172 23.19 13.02 -14.11
N PRO A 173 22.24 13.77 -13.53
CA PRO A 173 22.34 15.22 -13.49
C PRO A 173 23.63 15.61 -12.74
N SER A 174 24.41 16.51 -13.32
CA SER A 174 25.70 16.93 -12.81
C SER A 174 25.76 18.45 -12.65
N PRO A 175 26.54 18.96 -11.69
CA PRO A 175 26.83 20.40 -11.61
C PRO A 175 27.76 20.82 -12.76
N ALA A 176 27.96 22.13 -12.93
CA ALA A 176 29.04 22.62 -13.78
C ALA A 176 30.42 22.23 -13.17
N PRO A 177 31.47 22.03 -14.00
CA PRO A 177 32.78 21.56 -13.54
C PRO A 177 33.40 22.38 -12.40
N GLU A 178 33.10 23.68 -12.34
CA GLU A 178 33.54 24.62 -11.31
C GLU A 178 32.82 24.46 -9.95
N HIS A 179 31.69 23.73 -9.91
CA HIS A 179 30.81 23.64 -8.75
C HIS A 179 30.80 22.27 -8.05
N GLY A 180 31.39 21.24 -8.66
CA GLY A 180 31.52 19.93 -8.06
C GLY A 180 31.91 18.85 -9.09
N PRO A 181 32.17 17.62 -8.62
CA PRO A 181 32.45 16.51 -9.51
C PRO A 181 31.16 16.08 -10.25
N PRO A 182 31.26 15.54 -11.48
CA PRO A 182 30.11 15.21 -12.29
C PRO A 182 29.26 14.05 -11.74
N ASP A 183 29.80 13.26 -10.82
CA ASP A 183 29.18 12.11 -10.18
C ASP A 183 28.55 12.44 -8.81
N GLU A 184 28.44 13.73 -8.43
CA GLU A 184 27.91 14.17 -7.11
C GLU A 184 26.55 13.52 -6.77
N LEU A 185 25.69 13.29 -7.77
CA LEU A 185 24.36 12.68 -7.58
C LEU A 185 24.28 11.19 -7.93
N GLU A 186 25.36 10.58 -8.41
CA GLU A 186 25.33 9.18 -8.85
C GLU A 186 24.95 8.27 -7.68
N ARG A 187 25.58 8.44 -6.52
CA ARG A 187 25.29 7.64 -5.31
C ARG A 187 23.83 7.74 -4.85
N ILE A 188 23.16 8.86 -5.11
CA ILE A 188 21.77 9.10 -4.71
C ILE A 188 20.79 8.48 -5.72
N LEU A 189 21.11 8.58 -7.01
CA LEU A 189 20.17 8.31 -8.10
C LEU A 189 20.51 7.05 -8.91
N GLU A 190 21.60 6.34 -8.63
CA GLU A 190 22.01 5.12 -9.34
C GLU A 190 20.88 4.09 -9.38
N ARG A 191 20.28 3.83 -8.22
CA ARG A 191 19.22 2.84 -8.04
C ARG A 191 17.94 3.21 -8.80
N THR A 192 17.71 4.50 -9.04
CA THR A 192 16.57 5.04 -9.80
C THR A 192 16.99 5.58 -11.18
N LYS A 193 18.13 5.14 -11.70
CA LYS A 193 18.62 5.46 -13.07
C LYS A 193 18.64 6.96 -13.36
N GLY A 194 19.09 7.77 -12.41
CA GLY A 194 19.22 9.22 -12.59
C GLY A 194 17.90 9.98 -12.48
N VAL A 195 16.83 9.37 -11.93
CA VAL A 195 15.51 10.00 -11.76
C VAL A 195 15.16 10.06 -10.27
N PRO A 196 14.89 11.23 -9.68
CA PRO A 196 14.55 11.33 -8.25
C PRO A 196 13.11 10.86 -8.02
N LEU A 197 12.93 9.61 -7.58
CA LEU A 197 11.59 9.01 -7.39
C LEU A 197 11.11 9.07 -5.93
N PHE A 198 12.03 9.13 -4.98
CA PHE A 198 11.73 9.06 -3.54
C PHE A 198 11.96 10.39 -2.82
N GLN A 199 11.26 10.57 -1.70
CA GLN A 199 11.42 11.75 -0.86
C GLN A 199 12.86 11.88 -0.35
N GLU A 200 13.42 10.80 0.16
CA GLU A 200 14.77 10.76 0.73
C GLU A 200 15.80 11.21 -0.31
N GLN A 201 15.64 10.80 -1.58
CA GLN A 201 16.49 11.27 -2.67
C GLN A 201 16.37 12.77 -2.92
N ALA A 202 15.15 13.30 -2.94
CA ALA A 202 14.92 14.73 -3.17
C ALA A 202 15.46 15.58 -1.99
N MET A 203 15.33 15.10 -0.76
CA MET A 203 15.94 15.72 0.43
C MET A 203 17.48 15.66 0.37
N GLN A 204 18.04 14.53 -0.06
CA GLN A 204 19.48 14.37 -0.23
C GLN A 204 20.02 15.32 -1.32
N ILE A 205 19.28 15.53 -2.41
CA ILE A 205 19.60 16.53 -3.44
C ILE A 205 19.56 17.95 -2.86
N ALA A 206 18.59 18.29 -2.01
CA ALA A 206 18.55 19.62 -1.39
C ALA A 206 19.79 19.88 -0.51
N ILE A 207 20.23 18.88 0.24
CA ILE A 207 21.40 18.99 1.13
C ILE A 207 22.70 18.97 0.32
N ASP A 208 22.90 17.95 -0.52
CA ASP A 208 24.18 17.71 -1.19
C ASP A 208 24.32 18.56 -2.45
N ALA A 209 23.27 18.68 -3.27
CA ALA A 209 23.35 19.39 -4.54
C ALA A 209 23.03 20.88 -4.39
N ALA A 210 21.98 21.24 -3.64
CA ALA A 210 21.61 22.63 -3.43
C ALA A 210 22.27 23.28 -2.20
N LYS A 211 23.11 22.52 -1.48
CA LYS A 211 23.88 22.98 -0.31
C LYS A 211 23.01 23.62 0.77
N PHE A 212 21.84 23.04 1.04
CA PHE A 212 20.99 23.47 2.14
C PHE A 212 21.72 23.28 3.47
N THR A 213 21.65 24.27 4.35
CA THR A 213 22.11 24.13 5.73
C THR A 213 21.21 23.18 6.52
N PRO A 214 21.65 22.64 7.67
CA PRO A 214 20.80 21.78 8.51
C PRO A 214 19.46 22.43 8.88
N ASP A 215 19.48 23.74 9.15
CA ASP A 215 18.28 24.51 9.49
C ASP A 215 17.34 24.69 8.28
N GLU A 216 17.89 24.92 7.09
CA GLU A 216 17.12 25.01 5.84
C GLU A 216 16.50 23.66 5.47
N ALA A 217 17.25 22.56 5.60
CA ALA A 217 16.75 21.22 5.33
C ALA A 217 15.64 20.81 6.32
N ASN A 218 15.80 21.13 7.60
CA ASN A 218 14.75 20.90 8.59
C ASN A 218 13.54 21.83 8.38
N GLY A 219 13.78 23.07 7.97
CA GLY A 219 12.75 24.03 7.54
C GLY A 219 11.93 23.49 6.37
N LEU A 220 12.59 22.99 5.33
CA LEU A 220 11.97 22.34 4.18
C LEU A 220 11.13 21.13 4.62
N ARG A 221 11.69 20.24 5.43
CA ARG A 221 10.98 19.05 5.95
C ARG A 221 9.69 19.43 6.70
N ARG A 222 9.73 20.48 7.53
CA ARG A 222 8.54 20.97 8.26
C ARG A 222 7.52 21.63 7.33
N ALA A 223 7.98 22.39 6.35
CA ALA A 223 7.11 23.01 5.34
C ALA A 223 6.37 21.94 4.52
N MET A 224 7.05 20.84 4.18
CA MET A 224 6.46 19.68 3.50
C MET A 224 5.35 19.02 4.35
N ALA A 225 5.52 18.92 5.66
CA ALA A 225 4.54 18.31 6.57
C ALA A 225 3.27 19.18 6.79
N THR A 226 3.36 20.49 6.55
CA THR A 226 2.30 21.48 6.85
C THR A 226 1.63 22.03 5.60
N PHE A 227 1.71 21.27 4.49
CA PHE A 227 1.31 21.65 3.13
C PHE A 227 -0.06 22.36 3.01
N ARG A 228 -1.03 22.02 3.87
CA ARG A 228 -2.38 22.62 3.83
C ARG A 228 -2.50 23.97 4.55
N HIS A 229 -1.54 24.35 5.38
CA HIS A 229 -1.73 25.41 6.38
C HIS A 229 -0.74 26.59 6.26
N LEU A 230 0.43 26.40 5.64
CA LEU A 230 1.48 27.41 5.63
C LEU A 230 1.92 27.73 4.20
N GLY A 231 1.62 28.95 3.72
CA GLY A 231 2.03 29.49 2.42
C GLY A 231 3.53 29.76 2.26
N THR A 232 4.39 29.07 3.03
CA THR A 232 5.84 29.28 3.07
C THR A 232 6.60 28.36 2.11
N ILE A 233 5.92 27.39 1.47
CA ILE A 233 6.57 26.40 0.61
C ILE A 233 7.18 27.01 -0.66
N HIS A 234 6.55 28.07 -1.20
CA HIS A 234 7.05 28.81 -2.36
C HIS A 234 8.44 29.43 -2.13
N ASN A 235 8.79 29.77 -0.89
CA ASN A 235 10.12 30.31 -0.59
C ASN A 235 11.20 29.22 -0.75
N TYR A 236 10.87 27.98 -0.41
CA TYR A 236 11.80 26.85 -0.58
C TYR A 236 11.88 26.39 -2.03
N GLU A 237 10.83 26.59 -2.84
CA GLU A 237 10.86 26.39 -4.29
C GLU A 237 11.95 27.23 -4.94
N GLU A 238 11.86 28.54 -4.74
CA GLU A 238 12.76 29.49 -5.34
C GLU A 238 14.20 29.23 -4.86
N MET A 239 14.37 28.96 -3.57
CA MET A 239 15.67 28.66 -2.99
C MET A 239 16.29 27.37 -3.55
N LEU A 240 15.54 26.29 -3.67
CA LEU A 240 16.04 25.03 -4.21
C LEU A 240 16.39 25.16 -5.70
N VAL A 241 15.45 25.68 -6.49
CA VAL A 241 15.59 25.77 -7.95
C VAL A 241 16.71 26.73 -8.32
N SER A 242 16.78 27.91 -7.71
CA SER A 242 17.84 28.90 -8.00
C SER A 242 19.23 28.39 -7.65
N ARG A 243 19.39 27.67 -6.52
CA ARG A 243 20.70 27.13 -6.12
C ARG A 243 21.17 25.99 -7.03
N LEU A 244 20.26 25.11 -7.44
CA LEU A 244 20.59 24.05 -8.40
C LEU A 244 21.01 24.65 -9.75
N ILE A 245 20.22 25.58 -10.29
CA ILE A 245 20.55 26.26 -11.55
C ILE A 245 21.87 27.04 -11.42
N GLY A 246 22.07 27.75 -10.31
CA GLY A 246 23.29 28.49 -10.03
C GLY A 246 24.54 27.61 -9.92
N ARG A 247 24.37 26.32 -9.60
CA ARG A 247 25.45 25.31 -9.60
C ARG A 247 25.62 24.61 -10.96
N GLY A 248 24.84 24.97 -11.97
CA GLY A 248 24.94 24.43 -13.32
C GLY A 248 24.03 23.24 -13.62
N TYR A 249 23.10 22.90 -12.73
CA TYR A 249 22.11 21.86 -13.02
C TYR A 249 21.07 22.33 -14.03
N ASP A 250 20.56 21.38 -14.83
CA ASP A 250 19.51 21.65 -15.80
C ASP A 250 18.23 22.21 -15.12
N PRO A 251 17.65 23.32 -15.63
CA PRO A 251 16.45 23.93 -15.03
C PRO A 251 15.22 23.02 -14.97
N VAL A 252 15.08 22.08 -15.92
CA VAL A 252 13.98 21.11 -15.90
C VAL A 252 14.21 20.11 -14.76
N PHE A 253 15.44 19.62 -14.60
CA PHE A 253 15.81 18.77 -13.48
C PHE A 253 15.57 19.47 -12.12
N ALA A 254 16.03 20.71 -11.97
CA ALA A 254 15.88 21.48 -10.74
C ALA A 254 14.40 21.65 -10.33
N ARG A 255 13.54 22.03 -11.28
CA ARG A 255 12.08 22.13 -11.03
C ARG A 255 11.46 20.78 -10.71
N SER A 256 11.89 19.72 -11.39
CA SER A 256 11.38 18.37 -11.15
C SER A 256 11.67 17.88 -9.73
N CYS A 257 12.84 18.23 -9.16
CA CYS A 257 13.19 17.94 -7.77
C CYS A 257 12.24 18.63 -6.80
N TYR A 258 11.90 19.90 -7.06
CA TYR A 258 10.94 20.62 -6.23
C TYR A 258 9.51 20.05 -6.35
N GLU A 259 9.03 19.73 -7.55
CA GLU A 259 7.68 19.15 -7.71
C GLU A 259 7.54 17.81 -6.97
N GLN A 260 8.61 17.03 -6.80
CA GLN A 260 8.60 15.85 -5.92
C GLN A 260 8.46 16.20 -4.45
N ILE A 261 9.23 17.20 -4.01
CA ILE A 261 9.19 17.71 -2.63
C ILE A 261 7.82 18.30 -2.31
N LYS A 262 7.21 19.02 -3.26
CA LYS A 262 5.85 19.56 -3.17
C LYS A 262 4.80 18.44 -3.19
N GLY A 263 4.96 17.46 -4.07
CA GLY A 263 4.13 16.26 -4.12
C GLY A 263 4.14 15.48 -2.79
N PHE A 264 5.10 15.73 -1.89
CA PHE A 264 5.17 15.09 -0.59
C PHE A 264 4.04 15.43 0.38
N GLY A 265 3.59 16.69 0.40
CA GLY A 265 2.52 17.11 1.30
C GLY A 265 1.18 16.41 1.04
N GLU A 266 1.02 15.82 -0.14
CA GLU A 266 -0.20 15.13 -0.58
C GLU A 266 0.03 13.63 -0.90
N TYR A 267 1.17 13.23 -1.47
CA TYR A 267 1.38 11.89 -2.07
C TYR A 267 2.81 11.33 -2.02
N GLY A 268 3.78 12.03 -1.40
CA GLY A 268 5.17 11.58 -1.44
C GLY A 268 5.36 10.30 -0.65
N PHE A 269 6.21 9.43 -1.19
CA PHE A 269 6.36 8.09 -0.69
C PHE A 269 7.80 7.87 -0.22
N PRO A 270 8.01 7.71 1.09
CA PRO A 270 9.32 7.34 1.62
C PRO A 270 9.80 6.03 0.99
N GLU A 271 11.07 5.96 0.60
CA GLU A 271 11.68 4.76 0.05
C GLU A 271 11.59 3.59 1.06
N SER A 272 11.79 3.89 2.35
CA SER A 272 11.64 2.91 3.43
C SER A 272 10.23 2.32 3.50
N HIS A 273 9.21 3.16 3.34
CA HIS A 273 7.82 2.72 3.32
C HIS A 273 7.54 1.89 2.05
N ALA A 274 8.07 2.32 0.90
CA ALA A 274 8.00 1.55 -0.34
C ALA A 274 8.63 0.17 -0.22
N ALA A 275 9.79 0.08 0.42
CA ALA A 275 10.47 -1.19 0.66
C ALA A 275 9.64 -2.12 1.56
N SER A 276 9.05 -1.60 2.64
CA SER A 276 8.18 -2.41 3.51
C SER A 276 6.95 -2.96 2.78
N PHE A 277 6.35 -2.17 1.88
CA PHE A 277 5.19 -2.61 1.11
C PHE A 277 5.58 -3.57 0.00
N ALA A 278 6.72 -3.35 -0.67
CA ALA A 278 7.25 -4.22 -1.71
C ALA A 278 7.49 -5.66 -1.20
N LEU A 279 7.84 -5.83 0.09
CA LEU A 279 7.90 -7.16 0.70
C LEU A 279 6.56 -7.88 0.65
N LEU A 280 5.47 -7.19 0.99
CA LEU A 280 4.12 -7.77 0.93
C LEU A 280 3.66 -7.99 -0.52
N VAL A 281 4.06 -7.11 -1.46
CA VAL A 281 3.87 -7.35 -2.90
C VAL A 281 4.52 -8.67 -3.29
N TYR A 282 5.80 -8.84 -2.96
CA TYR A 282 6.57 -10.03 -3.30
C TYR A 282 5.96 -11.30 -2.70
N VAL A 283 5.67 -11.30 -1.40
CA VAL A 283 5.12 -12.48 -0.71
C VAL A 283 3.74 -12.86 -1.25
N SER A 284 2.84 -11.88 -1.45
CA SER A 284 1.53 -12.18 -2.03
C SER A 284 1.63 -12.64 -3.49
N SER A 285 2.58 -12.12 -4.26
CA SER A 285 2.87 -12.59 -5.63
C SER A 285 3.42 -14.01 -5.64
N TRP A 286 4.33 -14.33 -4.73
CA TRP A 286 4.93 -15.67 -4.62
C TRP A 286 3.87 -16.70 -4.23
N LEU A 287 3.00 -16.38 -3.26
CA LEU A 287 1.86 -17.21 -2.88
C LEU A 287 0.93 -17.44 -4.07
N LYS A 288 0.56 -16.38 -4.80
CA LYS A 288 -0.27 -16.51 -6.01
C LYS A 288 0.39 -17.38 -7.09
N CYS A 289 1.69 -17.18 -7.33
CA CYS A 289 2.43 -17.86 -8.38
C CYS A 289 2.60 -19.36 -8.12
N HIS A 290 2.93 -19.73 -6.89
CA HIS A 290 3.30 -21.11 -6.54
C HIS A 290 2.16 -21.90 -5.88
N HIS A 291 1.23 -21.21 -5.23
CA HIS A 291 0.13 -21.80 -4.46
C HIS A 291 -1.18 -21.04 -4.70
N PRO A 292 -1.66 -20.97 -5.96
CA PRO A 292 -2.87 -20.22 -6.31
C PRO A 292 -4.11 -20.74 -5.58
N ASP A 293 -4.15 -22.05 -5.28
CA ASP A 293 -5.16 -22.72 -4.45
C ASP A 293 -5.24 -22.11 -3.04
N ILE A 294 -4.10 -22.06 -2.36
CA ILE A 294 -3.98 -21.52 -1.00
C ILE A 294 -4.21 -20.01 -1.00
N PHE A 295 -3.64 -19.29 -1.97
CA PHE A 295 -3.82 -17.85 -2.08
C PHE A 295 -5.30 -17.49 -2.28
N CYS A 296 -6.02 -18.22 -3.14
CA CYS A 296 -7.45 -18.04 -3.36
C CYS A 296 -8.27 -18.27 -2.09
N ALA A 297 -8.07 -19.39 -1.39
CA ALA A 297 -8.78 -19.67 -0.15
C ALA A 297 -8.49 -18.59 0.91
N ALA A 298 -7.22 -18.21 1.08
CA ALA A 298 -6.78 -17.23 2.08
C ALA A 298 -7.32 -15.82 1.80
N ILE A 299 -7.29 -15.36 0.55
CA ILE A 299 -7.77 -14.02 0.18
C ILE A 299 -9.30 -13.93 0.27
N LEU A 300 -10.03 -14.97 -0.15
CA LEU A 300 -11.48 -15.07 0.04
C LEU A 300 -11.86 -15.05 1.53
N ASN A 301 -11.05 -15.72 2.36
CA ASN A 301 -11.22 -15.76 3.81
C ASN A 301 -10.81 -14.45 4.53
N SER A 302 -10.22 -13.50 3.81
CA SER A 302 -9.74 -12.22 4.35
C SER A 302 -10.56 -11.01 3.85
N GLN A 303 -11.59 -11.25 3.04
CA GLN A 303 -12.52 -10.22 2.56
C GLN A 303 -13.34 -9.60 3.72
N PRO A 304 -13.73 -8.31 3.63
CA PRO A 304 -13.57 -7.42 2.47
C PRO A 304 -12.19 -6.75 2.39
N MET A 305 -11.51 -6.84 1.24
CA MET A 305 -10.26 -6.14 0.93
C MET A 305 -9.92 -6.19 -0.57
N GLY A 306 -8.98 -5.35 -1.00
CA GLY A 306 -8.50 -5.33 -2.39
C GLY A 306 -9.49 -4.70 -3.37
N PHE A 307 -9.21 -4.83 -4.67
CA PHE A 307 -10.00 -4.19 -5.74
C PHE A 307 -11.06 -5.10 -6.39
N TYR A 308 -10.93 -6.42 -6.21
CA TYR A 308 -11.70 -7.42 -6.94
C TYR A 308 -12.70 -8.12 -6.02
N ALA A 309 -13.91 -8.33 -6.54
CA ALA A 309 -14.96 -9.06 -5.84
C ALA A 309 -14.60 -10.56 -5.72
N PRO A 310 -15.15 -11.29 -4.73
CA PRO A 310 -14.90 -12.73 -4.54
C PRO A 310 -15.03 -13.57 -5.82
N ALA A 311 -16.05 -13.33 -6.64
CA ALA A 311 -16.24 -14.06 -7.90
C ALA A 311 -15.11 -13.85 -8.93
N GLN A 312 -14.48 -12.68 -8.93
CA GLN A 312 -13.34 -12.40 -9.81
C GLN A 312 -12.07 -13.08 -9.29
N LEU A 313 -11.88 -13.14 -7.96
CA LEU A 313 -10.77 -13.84 -7.33
C LEU A 313 -10.86 -15.37 -7.55
N ALA A 314 -12.07 -15.93 -7.44
CA ALA A 314 -12.31 -17.34 -7.74
C ALA A 314 -12.06 -17.66 -9.22
N ARG A 315 -12.51 -16.80 -10.15
CA ARG A 315 -12.24 -16.97 -11.58
C ARG A 315 -10.76 -16.89 -11.91
N ASP A 316 -10.04 -15.92 -11.34
CA ASP A 316 -8.59 -15.80 -11.51
C ASP A 316 -7.87 -17.08 -11.06
N ALA A 317 -8.26 -17.66 -9.92
CA ALA A 317 -7.72 -18.95 -9.48
C ALA A 317 -8.03 -20.11 -10.46
N GLN A 318 -9.24 -20.15 -11.04
CA GLN A 318 -9.58 -21.13 -12.09
C GLN A 318 -8.69 -20.98 -13.33
N GLU A 319 -8.37 -19.75 -13.73
CA GLU A 319 -7.45 -19.46 -14.84
C GLU A 319 -6.01 -19.91 -14.52
N HIS A 320 -5.68 -20.07 -13.23
CA HIS A 320 -4.43 -20.65 -12.74
C HIS A 320 -4.50 -22.17 -12.47
N GLY A 321 -5.57 -22.83 -12.92
CA GLY A 321 -5.74 -24.28 -12.79
C GLY A 321 -6.31 -24.76 -11.47
N VAL A 322 -6.79 -23.86 -10.60
CA VAL A 322 -7.43 -24.24 -9.33
C VAL A 322 -8.86 -24.71 -9.59
N GLU A 323 -9.18 -25.93 -9.14
CA GLU A 323 -10.56 -26.40 -9.10
C GLU A 323 -11.35 -25.63 -8.03
N ILE A 324 -12.41 -24.93 -8.43
CA ILE A 324 -13.32 -24.24 -7.49
C ILE A 324 -14.59 -25.08 -7.33
N ARG A 325 -14.82 -25.56 -6.11
CA ARG A 325 -16.03 -26.32 -5.75
C ARG A 325 -17.06 -25.38 -5.11
N PRO A 326 -18.33 -25.42 -5.54
CA PRO A 326 -19.36 -24.52 -5.03
C PRO A 326 -19.65 -24.76 -3.55
N VAL A 327 -20.39 -23.83 -2.95
CA VAL A 327 -20.92 -24.04 -1.59
C VAL A 327 -21.84 -25.25 -1.60
N ASP A 328 -21.65 -26.15 -0.63
CA ASP A 328 -22.36 -27.41 -0.52
C ASP A 328 -22.80 -27.64 0.93
N VAL A 329 -24.08 -27.98 1.12
CA VAL A 329 -24.69 -28.15 2.45
C VAL A 329 -24.05 -29.28 3.26
N ASN A 330 -23.44 -30.26 2.59
CA ASN A 330 -22.81 -31.44 3.18
C ASN A 330 -21.30 -31.32 3.33
N HIS A 331 -20.65 -30.36 2.66
CA HIS A 331 -19.19 -30.31 2.60
C HIS A 331 -18.60 -28.95 3.00
N SER A 332 -19.28 -27.84 2.76
CA SER A 332 -18.73 -26.51 3.05
C SER A 332 -18.67 -26.19 4.54
N ASP A 333 -17.60 -25.54 4.96
CA ASP A 333 -17.54 -24.85 6.25
C ASP A 333 -17.99 -23.39 6.12
N TRP A 334 -17.91 -22.62 7.21
CA TRP A 334 -18.10 -21.16 7.14
C TRP A 334 -17.04 -20.49 6.27
N ASP A 335 -15.76 -20.74 6.56
CA ASP A 335 -14.62 -20.29 5.76
C ASP A 335 -14.42 -21.20 4.54
N ASN A 336 -13.76 -20.68 3.51
CA ASN A 336 -13.37 -21.45 2.33
C ASN A 336 -12.24 -22.42 2.72
N THR A 337 -12.35 -23.68 2.32
CA THR A 337 -11.44 -24.78 2.71
C THR A 337 -10.73 -25.38 1.49
N LEU A 338 -9.73 -26.21 1.76
CA LEU A 338 -8.95 -26.92 0.73
C LEU A 338 -9.26 -28.41 0.81
N GLU A 339 -9.62 -29.00 -0.33
CA GLU A 339 -9.92 -30.42 -0.50
C GLU A 339 -8.92 -31.02 -1.51
N PRO A 340 -8.57 -32.33 -1.42
CA PRO A 340 -7.80 -32.97 -2.48
C PRO A 340 -8.46 -32.76 -3.85
N ALA A 341 -7.68 -32.28 -4.82
CA ALA A 341 -8.13 -32.17 -6.19
C ALA A 341 -8.13 -33.55 -6.86
N ASP A 342 -8.94 -33.70 -7.90
CA ASP A 342 -9.05 -34.97 -8.65
C ASP A 342 -7.89 -35.16 -9.66
N ASP A 343 -6.98 -34.17 -9.76
CA ASP A 343 -5.83 -34.18 -10.66
C ASP A 343 -4.48 -34.31 -9.94
N ASP A 344 -3.44 -34.67 -10.71
CA ASP A 344 -2.07 -34.82 -10.21
C ASP A 344 -1.29 -33.47 -10.23
N SER A 345 -1.98 -32.33 -10.22
CA SER A 345 -1.34 -31.00 -10.35
C SER A 345 -0.51 -30.60 -9.12
N GLY A 346 -0.75 -31.23 -7.96
CA GLY A 346 -0.21 -30.81 -6.67
C GLY A 346 -0.93 -29.59 -6.07
N LEU A 347 -2.03 -29.16 -6.67
CA LEU A 347 -2.95 -28.16 -6.13
C LEU A 347 -4.10 -28.83 -5.38
N PHE A 348 -4.68 -28.10 -4.43
CA PHE A 348 -5.94 -28.46 -3.79
C PHE A 348 -7.12 -27.79 -4.49
N ALA A 349 -8.27 -28.45 -4.49
CA ALA A 349 -9.53 -27.83 -4.84
C ALA A 349 -9.96 -26.87 -3.73
N VAL A 350 -10.43 -25.68 -4.10
CA VAL A 350 -10.98 -24.71 -3.13
C VAL A 350 -12.47 -24.94 -3.01
N ARG A 351 -12.92 -25.39 -1.85
CA ARG A 351 -14.34 -25.44 -1.47
C ARG A 351 -14.79 -24.09 -0.98
N LEU A 352 -15.76 -23.49 -1.65
CA LEU A 352 -16.35 -22.23 -1.21
C LEU A 352 -17.09 -22.44 0.12
N GLY A 353 -16.84 -21.55 1.08
CA GLY A 353 -17.51 -21.54 2.38
C GLY A 353 -18.83 -20.79 2.36
N PHE A 354 -19.71 -21.05 3.33
CA PHE A 354 -21.00 -20.38 3.46
C PHE A 354 -20.90 -18.85 3.54
N ARG A 355 -19.76 -18.31 3.99
CA ARG A 355 -19.50 -16.88 4.02
C ARG A 355 -19.59 -16.16 2.67
N GLN A 356 -19.56 -16.91 1.56
CA GLN A 356 -19.73 -16.36 0.21
C GLN A 356 -21.21 -16.23 -0.20
N VAL A 357 -22.14 -16.80 0.57
CA VAL A 357 -23.57 -16.74 0.28
C VAL A 357 -24.19 -15.56 1.02
N ASP A 358 -24.74 -14.63 0.27
CA ASP A 358 -25.41 -13.48 0.84
C ASP A 358 -26.65 -13.91 1.66
N GLY A 359 -26.87 -13.24 2.79
CA GLY A 359 -27.97 -13.52 3.71
C GLY A 359 -27.75 -14.68 4.71
N LEU A 360 -26.71 -15.49 4.58
CA LEU A 360 -26.39 -16.52 5.58
C LEU A 360 -25.64 -15.94 6.77
N LYS A 361 -26.09 -16.26 7.98
CA LYS A 361 -25.41 -15.87 9.22
C LYS A 361 -24.48 -16.98 9.68
N GLN A 362 -23.30 -16.60 10.16
CA GLN A 362 -22.31 -17.54 10.66
C GLN A 362 -22.88 -18.47 11.75
N ALA A 363 -23.58 -17.91 12.74
CA ALA A 363 -24.16 -18.69 13.83
C ALA A 363 -25.16 -19.76 13.35
N ASP A 364 -25.95 -19.47 12.32
CA ASP A 364 -26.94 -20.41 11.77
C ASP A 364 -26.22 -21.56 11.03
N MET A 365 -25.17 -21.23 10.28
CA MET A 365 -24.36 -22.22 9.56
C MET A 365 -23.52 -23.07 10.51
N GLU A 366 -23.07 -22.51 11.64
CA GLU A 366 -22.44 -23.28 12.71
C GLU A 366 -23.39 -24.33 13.31
N GLN A 367 -24.67 -23.99 13.51
CA GLN A 367 -25.67 -24.99 13.92
C GLN A 367 -25.87 -26.06 12.84
N LEU A 368 -25.97 -25.67 11.57
CA LEU A 368 -26.08 -26.62 10.46
C LEU A 368 -24.90 -27.60 10.45
N MET A 369 -23.66 -27.10 10.57
CA MET A 369 -22.46 -27.94 10.57
C MET A 369 -22.43 -28.92 11.75
N VAL A 370 -22.94 -28.53 12.93
CA VAL A 370 -23.08 -29.43 14.09
C VAL A 370 -24.09 -30.56 13.82
N HIS A 371 -25.19 -30.26 13.12
CA HIS A 371 -26.26 -31.22 12.84
C HIS A 371 -26.06 -32.04 11.57
N ARG A 372 -25.14 -31.64 10.69
CA ARG A 372 -24.85 -32.28 9.40
C ARG A 372 -24.56 -33.77 9.49
N ALA A 373 -23.97 -34.25 10.59
CA ALA A 373 -23.65 -35.67 10.79
C ALA A 373 -23.00 -36.33 9.55
N GLY A 374 -23.60 -37.41 9.01
CA GLY A 374 -23.15 -38.12 7.81
C GLY A 374 -23.58 -37.52 6.47
N GLY A 375 -24.19 -36.33 6.48
CA GLY A 375 -24.74 -35.64 5.33
C GLY A 375 -26.27 -35.69 5.27
N TYR A 376 -26.86 -34.67 4.66
CA TYR A 376 -28.26 -34.57 4.29
C TYR A 376 -28.48 -35.20 2.91
N ASP A 377 -29.50 -36.06 2.79
CA ASP A 377 -29.90 -36.70 1.53
C ASP A 377 -31.05 -35.97 0.82
N SER A 378 -31.75 -35.07 1.54
CA SER A 378 -32.85 -34.27 1.03
C SER A 378 -33.02 -32.97 1.83
N PRO A 379 -33.72 -31.95 1.29
CA PRO A 379 -33.98 -30.70 2.02
C PRO A 379 -34.87 -30.84 3.27
N ASP A 380 -35.64 -31.94 3.36
CA ASP A 380 -36.56 -32.20 4.48
C ASP A 380 -35.88 -32.99 5.63
N ALA A 381 -34.69 -33.54 5.40
CA ALA A 381 -33.86 -34.24 6.37
C ALA A 381 -32.99 -33.25 7.17
#